data_AF-A0A0T5ZAT0-F1
#
_entry.id   AF-A0A0T5ZAT0-F1
#
_cell.length_a   1.000
_cell.length_b   1.000
_cell.length_c   1.000
_cell.angle_alpha   90.00
_cell.angle_beta   90.00
_cell.angle_gamma   90.00
#
_symmetry.space_group_name_H-M   'P 1'
#
loop_
_entity.id
_entity.type
_entity.pdbx_description
1 polymer ?
#
loop_
_entity_poly.entity_id
_entity_poly.type
_entity_poly.pdbx_seq_one_letter_code
_entity_poly.pdbx_strand_id
1 'polypeptide(L)'
;SPALLSFCSFLQDESKAGDNRWMHRPQLDWEKAELRLRHGTVEQQIFDGLKKIIAVRKSIPAFADFNNRELLELDNPHLFAFWRSHPNQSGDRVLVVANFDASPQYINLNELGNRGMFCYGQVKDLCSGESPALFKEQLVIPPYRFYWLTDQQPEVEL
;
A
#
# COMPACT_ATOMS: atom_id res chain seq x y z
N SER A 1 18.39 -2.88 5.83
CA SER A 1 17.44 -4.00 5.94
C SER A 1 17.87 -4.83 7.13
N PRO A 2 17.06 -4.99 8.20
CA PRO A 2 15.87 -5.86 8.14
C PRO A 2 14.67 -5.41 9.00
N ALA A 3 13.47 -5.47 8.43
CA ALA A 3 12.24 -5.68 9.19
C ALA A 3 12.27 -7.13 9.71
N LEU A 4 12.34 -7.31 11.03
CA LEU A 4 12.26 -8.60 11.75
C LEU A 4 12.84 -9.83 10.99
N LEU A 5 14.17 -9.98 10.98
CA LEU A 5 14.81 -11.22 10.49
C LEU A 5 14.32 -12.42 11.32
N SER A 6 13.90 -13.49 10.64
CA SER A 6 13.59 -14.79 11.24
C SER A 6 14.85 -15.36 11.91
N PHE A 7 14.91 -15.31 13.23
CA PHE A 7 15.98 -15.96 13.99
C PHE A 7 15.66 -17.45 14.12
N CYS A 8 16.59 -18.31 13.71
CA CYS A 8 16.50 -19.77 13.83
C CYS A 8 16.65 -20.26 15.29
N SER A 9 16.42 -19.40 16.29
CA SER A 9 16.56 -19.73 17.71
C SER A 9 15.62 -20.86 18.15
N PHE A 10 14.50 -21.08 17.44
CA PHE A 10 13.59 -22.20 17.69
C PHE A 10 14.23 -23.58 17.46
N LEU A 11 15.32 -23.67 16.68
CA LEU A 11 16.07 -24.92 16.48
C LEU A 11 16.82 -25.37 17.75
N GLN A 12 17.04 -24.45 18.70
CA GLN A 12 17.70 -24.74 19.98
C GLN A 12 16.70 -25.19 21.06
N ASP A 13 15.39 -25.11 20.77
CA ASP A 13 14.33 -25.60 21.65
C ASP A 13 13.86 -26.97 21.14
N GLU A 14 14.22 -28.05 21.84
CA GLU A 14 13.88 -29.42 21.47
C GLU A 14 12.37 -29.64 21.29
N SER A 15 11.54 -28.85 21.98
CA SER A 15 10.07 -28.91 21.85
C SER A 15 9.53 -28.21 20.60
N LYS A 16 10.35 -27.38 19.93
CA LYS A 16 9.98 -26.57 18.76
C LYS A 16 10.76 -26.92 17.49
N ALA A 17 11.94 -27.54 17.63
CA ALA A 17 12.84 -27.84 16.53
C ALA A 17 12.22 -28.76 15.46
N GLY A 18 11.27 -29.63 15.83
CA GLY A 18 10.53 -30.50 14.91
C GLY A 18 9.45 -29.80 14.08
N ASP A 19 9.17 -28.52 14.32
CA ASP A 19 8.09 -27.78 13.68
C ASP A 19 8.58 -26.42 13.14
N ASN A 20 8.83 -26.38 11.83
CA ASN A 20 9.29 -25.17 11.13
C ASN A 20 8.29 -24.00 11.19
N ARG A 21 7.04 -24.20 11.62
CA ARG A 21 6.09 -23.08 11.84
C ARG A 21 6.59 -22.11 12.90
N TRP A 22 7.44 -22.56 13.83
CA TRP A 22 8.06 -21.69 14.84
C TRP A 22 9.03 -20.66 14.25
N MET A 23 9.53 -20.87 13.03
CA MET A 23 10.36 -19.91 12.31
C MET A 23 9.66 -18.57 12.07
N HIS A 24 8.34 -18.58 11.91
CA HIS A 24 7.52 -17.37 11.70
C HIS A 24 6.88 -16.86 13.00
N ARG A 25 7.24 -17.41 14.17
CA ARG A 25 6.75 -17.01 15.49
C ARG A 25 7.89 -16.62 16.44
N PRO A 26 8.83 -15.75 16.02
CA PRO A 26 9.87 -15.30 16.92
C PRO A 26 9.25 -14.55 18.10
N GLN A 27 9.87 -14.67 19.27
CA GLN A 27 9.54 -13.78 20.38
C GLN A 27 9.85 -12.34 19.99
N LEU A 28 9.05 -11.39 20.49
CA LEU A 28 9.29 -9.99 20.23
C LEU A 28 10.63 -9.57 20.84
N ASP A 29 11.52 -9.09 19.98
CA ASP A 29 12.78 -8.47 20.38
C ASP A 29 12.48 -7.04 20.87
N TRP A 30 12.35 -6.88 22.19
CA TRP A 30 12.03 -5.59 22.81
C TRP A 30 13.12 -4.54 22.59
N GLU A 31 14.39 -4.94 22.53
CA GLU A 31 15.49 -4.01 22.25
C GLU A 31 15.37 -3.42 20.85
N LYS A 32 15.04 -4.24 19.84
CA LYS A 32 14.71 -3.75 18.50
C LYS A 32 13.43 -2.93 18.48
N ALA A 33 12.43 -3.32 19.26
CA ALA A 33 11.18 -2.57 19.34
C ALA A 33 11.42 -1.14 19.86
N GLU A 34 12.36 -0.92 20.76
CA GLU A 34 12.76 0.42 21.24
C GLU A 34 13.46 1.26 20.16
N LEU A 35 14.10 0.64 19.16
CA LEU A 35 14.71 1.37 18.04
C LEU A 35 13.68 2.16 17.23
N ARG A 36 12.40 1.79 17.27
CA ARG A 36 11.32 2.57 16.62
C ARG A 36 11.22 4.02 17.12
N LEU A 37 11.73 4.29 18.31
CA LEU A 37 11.77 5.64 18.91
C LEU A 37 13.05 6.41 18.53
N ARG A 38 14.05 5.75 17.94
CA ARG A 38 15.30 6.36 17.52
C ARG A 38 15.20 6.85 16.07
N HIS A 39 15.29 8.16 15.91
CA HIS A 39 15.23 8.82 14.61
C HIS A 39 16.29 8.29 13.63
N GLY A 40 15.86 7.98 12.40
CA GLY A 40 16.73 7.54 11.31
C GLY A 40 17.03 6.04 11.28
N THR A 41 16.54 5.28 12.26
CA THR A 41 16.63 3.81 12.22
C THR A 41 15.63 3.22 11.22
N VAL A 42 15.92 2.02 10.72
CA VAL A 42 15.02 1.30 9.81
C VAL A 42 13.72 0.94 10.52
N GLU A 43 13.81 0.58 11.80
CA GLU A 43 12.67 0.27 12.67
C GLU A 43 11.73 1.47 12.82
N GLN A 44 12.28 2.67 13.04
CA GLN A 44 11.51 3.90 13.11
C GLN A 44 10.83 4.21 11.76
N GLN A 45 11.54 4.10 10.64
CA GLN A 45 10.98 4.32 9.31
C GLN A 45 9.80 3.38 9.00
N ILE A 46 9.96 2.09 9.31
CA ILE A 46 8.89 1.10 9.11
C ILE A 46 7.70 1.38 10.03
N PHE A 47 7.97 1.61 11.31
CA PHE A 47 6.92 1.83 12.31
C PHE A 47 6.09 3.07 12.00
N ASP A 48 6.75 4.20 11.72
CA ASP A 48 6.08 5.45 11.39
C ASP A 48 5.39 5.38 10.03
N GLY A 49 5.99 4.72 9.04
CA GLY A 49 5.36 4.45 7.74
C GLY A 49 4.07 3.66 7.88
N LEU A 50 4.08 2.56 8.64
CA LEU A 50 2.88 1.75 8.89
C LEU A 50 1.83 2.53 9.68
N LYS A 51 2.23 3.28 10.71
CA LYS A 51 1.30 4.15 11.47
C LYS A 51 0.63 5.18 10.56
N LYS A 52 1.40 5.82 9.66
CA LYS A 52 0.87 6.77 8.68
C LYS A 52 -0.15 6.09 7.77
N ILE A 53 0.18 4.95 7.18
CA ILE A 53 -0.71 4.19 6.29
C ILE A 53 -2.01 3.80 7.01
N ILE A 54 -1.92 3.33 8.26
CA ILE A 54 -3.10 2.98 9.08
C ILE A 54 -3.95 4.22 9.36
N ALA A 55 -3.35 5.35 9.71
CA ALA A 55 -4.07 6.59 9.98
C ALA A 55 -4.82 7.08 8.73
N VAL A 56 -4.15 7.13 7.58
CA VAL A 56 -4.76 7.53 6.30
C VAL A 56 -5.86 6.55 5.90
N ARG A 57 -5.63 5.23 6.03
CA ARG A 57 -6.66 4.23 5.72
C ARG A 57 -7.94 4.47 6.52
N LYS A 58 -7.83 4.80 7.80
CA LYS A 58 -8.97 5.03 8.70
C LYS A 58 -9.79 6.27 8.32
N SER A 59 -9.19 7.25 7.63
CA SER A 59 -9.89 8.47 7.21
C SER A 59 -10.56 8.35 5.83
N ILE A 60 -10.39 7.25 5.11
CA ILE A 60 -10.92 7.06 3.76
C ILE A 60 -12.17 6.16 3.82
N PRO A 61 -13.39 6.69 3.57
CA PRO A 61 -14.61 5.90 3.66
C PRO A 61 -14.66 4.75 2.65
N ALA A 62 -14.07 4.90 1.46
CA ALA A 62 -13.95 3.81 0.49
C ALA A 62 -13.23 2.55 1.02
N PHE A 63 -12.39 2.67 2.06
CA PHE A 63 -11.73 1.51 2.69
C PHE A 63 -12.54 0.84 3.80
N ALA A 64 -13.72 1.36 4.14
CA ALA A 64 -14.65 0.68 5.04
C ALA A 64 -15.06 -0.70 4.49
N ASP A 65 -15.42 -1.60 5.39
CA ASP A 65 -15.66 -3.01 5.08
C ASP A 65 -17.09 -3.23 4.56
N PHE A 66 -17.33 -2.85 3.32
CA PHE A 66 -18.58 -3.12 2.60
C PHE A 66 -18.42 -4.18 1.50
N ASN A 67 -17.32 -4.97 1.54
CA ASN A 67 -16.97 -5.97 0.54
C ASN A 67 -17.03 -5.46 -0.92
N ASN A 68 -16.71 -4.19 -1.13
CA ASN A 68 -16.91 -3.43 -2.37
C ASN A 68 -15.61 -3.31 -3.18
N ARG A 69 -14.98 -4.46 -3.40
CA ARG A 69 -13.73 -4.56 -4.17
C ARG A 69 -14.03 -5.04 -5.58
N GLU A 70 -13.47 -4.35 -6.56
CA GLU A 70 -13.54 -4.74 -7.97
C GLU A 70 -12.10 -4.88 -8.48
N LEU A 71 -11.69 -6.10 -8.77
CA LEU A 71 -10.36 -6.39 -9.29
C LEU A 71 -10.24 -5.88 -10.73
N LEU A 72 -9.10 -5.28 -11.05
CA LEU A 72 -8.77 -4.91 -12.41
C LEU A 72 -7.88 -5.98 -13.03
N GLU A 73 -8.34 -6.54 -14.14
CA GLU A 73 -7.50 -7.39 -14.99
C GLU A 73 -6.54 -6.47 -15.77
N LEU A 74 -5.25 -6.65 -15.53
CA LEU A 74 -4.19 -5.92 -16.20
C LEU A 74 -3.37 -6.91 -17.04
N ASP A 75 -2.97 -6.49 -18.23
CA ASP A 75 -2.04 -7.27 -19.06
C ASP A 75 -0.62 -7.33 -18.45
N ASN A 76 -0.31 -6.39 -17.54
CA ASN A 76 0.99 -6.34 -16.86
C ASN A 76 1.00 -7.22 -15.60
N PRO A 77 1.73 -8.36 -15.59
CA PRO A 77 1.74 -9.29 -14.46
C PRO A 77 2.49 -8.76 -13.23
N HIS A 78 3.23 -7.66 -13.35
CA HIS A 78 3.95 -7.03 -12.24
C HIS A 78 3.07 -6.09 -11.43
N LEU A 79 1.88 -5.76 -11.94
CA LEU A 79 0.94 -4.86 -11.31
C LEU A 79 -0.26 -5.61 -10.73
N PHE A 80 -0.64 -5.21 -9.53
CA PHE A 80 -1.92 -5.59 -8.94
C PHE A 80 -2.75 -4.34 -8.74
N ALA A 81 -3.97 -4.31 -9.28
CA ALA A 81 -4.84 -3.16 -9.13
C ALA A 81 -6.30 -3.55 -8.87
N PHE A 82 -6.99 -2.74 -8.08
CA PHE A 82 -8.41 -2.91 -7.81
C PHE A 82 -9.04 -1.59 -7.37
N TRP A 83 -10.34 -1.47 -7.60
CA TRP A 83 -11.15 -0.37 -7.09
C TRP A 83 -11.70 -0.68 -5.70
N ARG A 84 -11.76 0.37 -4.88
CA ARG A 84 -12.58 0.46 -3.69
C ARG A 84 -13.52 1.64 -3.83
N SER A 85 -14.74 1.53 -3.33
CA SER A 85 -15.71 2.62 -3.34
C SER A 85 -16.42 2.71 -2.00
N HIS A 86 -17.38 3.60 -1.82
CA HIS A 86 -18.34 3.52 -0.72
C HIS A 86 -19.76 3.37 -1.31
N PRO A 87 -20.59 2.41 -0.86
CA PRO A 87 -21.88 2.13 -1.51
C PRO A 87 -22.87 3.31 -1.41
N ASN A 88 -22.79 4.09 -0.33
CA ASN A 88 -23.73 5.18 -0.06
C ASN A 88 -23.13 6.58 -0.33
N GLN A 89 -21.90 6.68 -0.84
CA GLN A 89 -21.26 7.96 -1.17
C GLN A 89 -20.85 7.91 -2.65
N SER A 90 -21.66 8.55 -3.49
CA SER A 90 -21.35 8.68 -4.90
C SER A 90 -20.12 9.56 -5.06
N GLY A 91 -19.09 9.06 -5.75
CA GLY A 91 -17.83 9.78 -5.99
C GLY A 91 -16.66 9.36 -5.10
N ASP A 92 -16.90 8.69 -3.97
CA ASP A 92 -15.81 8.17 -3.14
C ASP A 92 -15.30 6.84 -3.71
N ARG A 93 -14.32 6.95 -4.61
CA ARG A 93 -13.65 5.84 -5.29
C ARG A 93 -12.15 6.00 -5.22
N VAL A 94 -11.48 4.91 -4.88
CA VAL A 94 -10.03 4.83 -4.76
C VAL A 94 -9.52 3.69 -5.63
N LEU A 95 -8.64 4.02 -6.57
CA LEU A 95 -7.86 3.03 -7.30
C LEU A 95 -6.65 2.65 -6.45
N VAL A 96 -6.57 1.39 -6.06
CA VAL A 96 -5.36 0.84 -5.46
C VAL A 96 -4.53 0.21 -6.56
N VAL A 97 -3.26 0.60 -6.67
CA VAL A 97 -2.28 -0.03 -7.57
C VAL A 97 -0.99 -0.31 -6.81
N ALA A 98 -0.40 -1.49 -7.00
CA ALA A 98 0.85 -1.89 -6.39
C ALA A 98 1.77 -2.54 -7.43
N ASN A 99 3.04 -2.12 -7.42
CA ASN A 99 4.12 -2.72 -8.22
C ASN A 99 4.88 -3.74 -7.39
N PHE A 100 4.92 -4.99 -7.87
CA PHE A 100 5.63 -6.10 -7.22
C PHE A 100 7.02 -6.37 -7.84
N ASP A 101 7.46 -5.53 -8.77
CA ASP A 101 8.75 -5.64 -9.45
C ASP A 101 9.78 -4.61 -8.95
N ALA A 102 11.05 -4.93 -9.17
CA ALA A 102 12.19 -4.06 -8.86
C ALA A 102 12.39 -2.94 -9.90
N SER A 103 11.71 -3.02 -11.05
CA SER A 103 11.72 -2.01 -12.10
C SER A 103 10.45 -1.14 -12.05
N PRO A 104 10.52 0.13 -12.50
CA PRO A 104 9.33 0.94 -12.68
C PRO A 104 8.36 0.28 -13.67
N GLN A 105 7.07 0.32 -13.32
CA GLN A 105 6.00 -0.18 -14.16
C GLN A 105 5.07 0.96 -14.57
N TYR A 106 4.30 0.75 -15.62
CA TYR A 106 3.48 1.79 -16.25
C TYR A 106 2.07 1.29 -16.43
N ILE A 107 1.10 2.18 -16.22
CA ILE A 107 -0.31 1.90 -16.47
C ILE A 107 -0.93 3.05 -17.25
N ASN A 108 -1.64 2.71 -18.32
CA ASN A 108 -2.46 3.68 -19.03
C ASN A 108 -3.81 3.78 -18.32
N LEU A 109 -4.06 4.90 -17.65
CA LEU A 109 -5.31 5.08 -16.90
C LEU A 109 -6.55 5.08 -17.80
N ASN A 110 -6.40 5.38 -19.09
CA ASN A 110 -7.50 5.34 -20.06
C ASN A 110 -7.91 3.91 -20.42
N GLU A 111 -7.01 2.93 -20.27
CA GLU A 111 -7.27 1.52 -20.57
C GLU A 111 -7.98 0.79 -19.43
N LEU A 112 -8.07 1.41 -18.24
CA LEU A 112 -8.74 0.83 -17.06
C LEU A 112 -10.29 0.79 -17.16
N GLY A 113 -10.84 1.04 -18.35
CA GLY A 113 -12.25 0.81 -18.71
C GLY A 113 -13.22 1.91 -18.23
N ASN A 114 -13.83 2.62 -19.19
CA ASN A 114 -15.10 3.38 -19.14
C ASN A 114 -15.51 4.18 -17.88
N ARG A 115 -14.60 4.51 -16.97
CA ARG A 115 -14.87 5.30 -15.78
C ARG A 115 -13.97 6.52 -15.80
N GLY A 116 -14.33 7.51 -16.61
CA GLY A 116 -13.54 8.72 -16.89
C GLY A 116 -13.21 9.64 -15.70
N MET A 117 -13.05 9.09 -14.49
CA MET A 117 -12.53 9.74 -13.28
C MET A 117 -11.21 10.46 -13.58
N PHE A 118 -10.25 9.78 -14.21
CA PHE A 118 -8.91 10.34 -14.40
C PHE A 118 -8.73 11.11 -15.72
N CYS A 119 -9.78 11.26 -16.54
CA CYS A 119 -9.67 11.90 -17.85
C CYS A 119 -9.50 13.43 -17.76
N TYR A 120 -9.92 14.05 -16.65
CA TYR A 120 -9.93 15.52 -16.50
C TYR A 120 -9.37 16.04 -15.17
N GLY A 121 -9.12 15.17 -14.18
CA GLY A 121 -8.62 15.54 -12.85
C GLY A 121 -7.13 15.25 -12.66
N GLN A 122 -6.44 16.06 -11.84
CA GLN A 122 -5.10 15.71 -11.38
C GLN A 122 -5.18 14.52 -10.43
N VAL A 123 -4.54 13.42 -10.82
CA VAL A 123 -4.43 12.22 -10.00
C VAL A 123 -3.62 12.53 -8.74
N LYS A 124 -4.14 12.14 -7.58
CA LYS A 124 -3.47 12.30 -6.29
C LYS A 124 -3.37 10.97 -5.56
N ASP A 125 -2.20 10.69 -4.99
CA ASP A 125 -2.03 9.61 -4.02
C ASP A 125 -2.50 10.08 -2.64
N LEU A 126 -3.53 9.43 -2.09
CA LEU A 126 -4.05 9.70 -0.76
C LEU A 126 -3.04 9.35 0.33
N CYS A 127 -2.14 8.40 0.09
CA CYS A 127 -1.16 7.94 1.09
C CYS A 127 0.00 8.94 1.25
N SER A 128 0.62 9.39 0.17
CA SER A 128 1.70 10.39 0.22
C SER A 128 1.19 11.83 0.19
N GLY A 129 0.04 12.09 -0.43
CA GLY A 129 -0.45 13.42 -0.78
C GLY A 129 0.11 13.96 -2.09
N GLU A 130 1.03 13.25 -2.74
CA GLU A 130 1.70 13.66 -3.97
C GLU A 130 0.88 13.30 -5.21
N SER A 131 1.08 14.06 -6.30
CA SER A 131 0.64 13.63 -7.62
C SER A 131 1.69 12.72 -8.24
N PRO A 132 1.33 11.48 -8.65
CA PRO A 132 2.29 10.59 -9.28
C PRO A 132 2.81 11.15 -10.61
N ALA A 133 4.03 10.73 -10.98
CA ALA A 133 4.63 11.13 -12.25
C ALA A 133 3.93 10.45 -13.44
N LEU A 134 3.86 11.18 -14.56
CA LEU A 134 3.43 10.67 -15.85
C LEU A 134 4.61 10.61 -16.81
N PHE A 135 4.71 9.53 -17.59
CA PHE A 135 5.67 9.39 -18.68
C PHE A 135 4.95 8.86 -19.91
N LYS A 136 5.02 9.60 -21.03
CA LYS A 136 4.25 9.28 -22.26
C LYS A 136 2.77 9.01 -21.97
N GLU A 137 2.15 9.87 -21.16
CA GLU A 137 0.74 9.77 -20.73
C GLU A 137 0.40 8.53 -19.88
N GLN A 138 1.39 7.74 -19.48
CA GLN A 138 1.21 6.61 -18.58
C GLN A 138 1.62 6.98 -17.17
N LEU A 139 0.84 6.52 -16.20
CA LEU A 139 1.16 6.66 -14.80
C LEU A 139 2.35 5.77 -14.45
N VAL A 140 3.38 6.36 -13.86
CA VAL A 140 4.59 5.64 -13.44
C VAL A 140 4.38 5.10 -12.03
N ILE A 141 4.54 3.78 -11.85
CA ILE A 141 4.60 3.13 -10.53
C ILE A 141 6.04 2.69 -10.24
N PRO A 142 6.77 3.41 -9.35
CA PRO A 142 8.13 3.06 -8.99
C PRO A 142 8.28 1.63 -8.41
N PRO A 143 9.51 1.09 -8.34
CA PRO A 143 9.79 -0.21 -7.75
C PRO A 143 9.20 -0.37 -6.36
N TYR A 144 8.50 -1.48 -6.12
CA TYR A 144 7.88 -1.80 -4.82
C TYR A 144 6.95 -0.73 -4.25
N ARG A 145 6.49 0.23 -5.08
CA ARG A 145 5.60 1.29 -4.65
C ARG A 145 4.15 0.88 -4.87
N PHE A 146 3.28 1.42 -4.01
CA PHE A 146 1.84 1.39 -4.20
C PHE A 146 1.29 2.81 -4.19
N TYR A 147 0.11 2.98 -4.76
CA TYR A 147 -0.64 4.22 -4.71
C TYR A 147 -2.11 3.98 -4.36
N TRP A 148 -2.72 4.95 -3.68
CA TRP A 148 -4.16 5.05 -3.45
C TRP A 148 -4.69 6.28 -4.18
N LEU A 149 -5.12 6.09 -5.42
CA LEU A 149 -5.37 7.18 -6.35
C LEU A 149 -6.84 7.62 -6.34
N THR A 150 -7.03 8.92 -6.31
CA THR A 150 -8.33 9.57 -6.52
C THR A 150 -8.19 10.78 -7.45
N ASP A 151 -9.30 11.16 -8.09
CA ASP A 151 -9.49 12.36 -8.90
C ASP A 151 -10.25 13.46 -8.14
N GLN A 152 -10.83 13.13 -6.98
CA GLN A 152 -11.58 14.06 -6.14
C GLN A 152 -10.61 15.06 -5.50
N GLN A 153 -10.85 16.36 -5.73
CA GLN A 153 -10.28 17.37 -4.84
C GLN A 153 -10.91 17.19 -3.46
N PRO A 154 -10.16 17.29 -2.35
CA PRO A 154 -10.81 17.43 -1.06
C PRO A 154 -11.72 18.66 -1.14
N GLU A 155 -13.00 18.49 -0.84
CA GLU A 155 -13.91 19.63 -0.66
C GLU A 155 -13.24 20.58 0.33
N VAL A 156 -12.90 21.77 -0.14
CA VAL A 156 -12.50 22.86 0.74
C VAL A 156 -13.81 23.27 1.43
N GLU A 157 -14.03 22.80 2.66
CA GLU A 157 -15.06 23.37 3.52
C GLU A 157 -14.76 24.87 3.66
N LEU A 158 -15.66 25.70 3.14
CA LEU A 158 -15.67 27.17 3.28
C LEU A 158 -16.17 27.58 4.65
#